data_AF-A0A841FKF0-F1
#
_entry.id   AF-A0A841FKF0-F1
#
_cell.length_a   1.000
_cell.length_b   1.000
_cell.length_c   1.000
_cell.angle_alpha   90.00
_cell.angle_beta   90.00
_cell.angle_gamma   90.00
#
_symmetry.space_group_name_H-M   'P 1'
#
loop_
_entity.id
_entity.type
_entity.pdbx_description
1 polymer ?
#
loop_
_entity_poly.entity_id
_entity_poly.type
_entity_poly.pdbx_seq_one_letter_code
_entity_poly.pdbx_strand_id
1 'polypeptide(L)'
;MHDEKFTVRSPIPLVPSPAVSVDELRGERVIVGSPGSGWRYDLRADDKVFRGDQAFVPILTEADFYRAEDEGVEVFAPLVPIERVWIEQPGFPENKIIHDIGTVLDRLVRLETPPIRRPMPASEVAGLNGRRLAQSIPDGERRGLRAASEPYEDRGDICLRVCEEAAWYRWSRTGETPRTEKVEIHLLWVE
;
A
#
# COMPACT_ATOMS: atom_id res chain seq x y z
N MET A 1 -4.67 -34.13 -16.67
CA MET A 1 -4.08 -33.46 -15.49
C MET A 1 -5.07 -32.39 -15.11
N HIS A 2 -5.83 -32.61 -14.03
CA HIS A 2 -6.92 -31.72 -13.66
C HIS A 2 -6.34 -30.37 -13.24
N ASP A 3 -6.72 -29.34 -13.99
CA ASP A 3 -6.46 -27.93 -13.70
C ASP A 3 -7.28 -27.59 -12.45
N GLU A 4 -6.64 -27.68 -11.28
CA GLU A 4 -7.25 -27.28 -10.02
C GLU A 4 -7.50 -25.78 -10.13
N LYS A 5 -8.76 -25.38 -10.35
CA LYS A 5 -9.14 -23.98 -10.48
C LYS A 5 -8.75 -23.25 -9.20
N PHE A 6 -7.63 -22.54 -9.24
CA PHE A 6 -7.24 -21.63 -8.17
C PHE A 6 -8.39 -20.67 -7.91
N THR A 7 -8.91 -20.70 -6.69
CA THR A 7 -9.94 -19.76 -6.28
C THR A 7 -9.27 -18.46 -5.87
N VAL A 8 -9.43 -17.44 -6.69
CA VAL A 8 -8.92 -16.09 -6.38
C VAL A 8 -9.58 -15.58 -5.10
N ARG A 9 -8.76 -15.26 -4.10
CA ARG A 9 -9.20 -14.68 -2.84
C ARG A 9 -8.81 -13.21 -2.79
N SER A 10 -9.65 -12.39 -2.16
CA SER A 10 -9.29 -11.02 -1.82
C SER A 10 -8.02 -11.04 -0.95
N PRO A 11 -7.07 -10.13 -1.19
CA PRO A 11 -5.97 -9.91 -0.27
C PRO A 11 -6.48 -9.53 1.13
N ILE A 12 -5.63 -9.74 2.13
CA ILE A 12 -5.88 -9.34 3.51
C ILE A 12 -6.00 -7.80 3.60
N PRO A 13 -6.97 -7.23 4.32
CA PRO A 13 -7.03 -5.77 4.46
C PRO A 13 -5.81 -5.19 5.18
N LEU A 14 -5.38 -3.99 4.78
CA LEU A 14 -4.38 -3.24 5.54
C LEU A 14 -5.09 -2.47 6.65
N VAL A 15 -4.73 -2.79 7.89
CA VAL A 15 -5.33 -2.19 9.09
C VAL A 15 -4.35 -1.20 9.73
N PRO A 16 -4.82 0.02 10.07
CA PRO A 16 -4.03 0.95 10.84
C PRO A 16 -3.81 0.44 12.27
N SER A 17 -2.57 0.47 12.75
CA SER A 17 -2.23 0.21 14.14
C SER A 17 -1.38 1.34 14.72
N PRO A 18 -1.58 1.77 15.99
CA PRO A 18 -0.75 2.80 16.58
C PRO A 18 0.74 2.45 16.55
N ALA A 19 1.60 3.37 16.10
CA ALA A 19 3.04 3.11 16.02
C ALA A 19 3.70 2.91 17.40
N VAL A 20 3.08 3.42 18.48
CA VAL A 20 3.57 3.27 19.86
C VAL A 20 3.72 1.80 20.30
N SER A 21 2.94 0.89 19.71
CA SER A 21 3.01 -0.54 20.03
C SER A 21 4.06 -1.31 19.23
N VAL A 22 4.88 -0.63 18.42
CA VAL A 22 5.81 -1.26 17.49
C VAL A 22 7.25 -0.88 17.85
N ASP A 23 8.12 -1.89 17.86
CA ASP A 23 9.51 -1.71 18.27
C ASP A 23 10.36 -1.13 17.14
N GLU A 24 10.31 -1.74 15.95
CA GLU A 24 11.05 -1.36 14.74
C GLU A 24 10.12 -0.68 13.73
N LEU A 25 10.45 0.54 13.32
CA LEU A 25 9.61 1.34 12.42
C LEU A 25 10.26 1.59 11.07
N ARG A 26 11.57 1.35 10.93
CA ARG A 26 12.28 1.66 9.70
C ARG A 26 11.68 0.91 8.51
N GLY A 27 11.30 1.68 7.50
CA GLY A 27 10.72 1.17 6.26
C GLY A 27 9.26 0.76 6.38
N GLU A 28 8.66 0.76 7.58
CA GLU A 28 7.24 0.52 7.73
C GLU A 28 6.44 1.60 7.02
N ARG A 29 5.35 1.17 6.37
CA ARG A 29 4.43 2.11 5.74
C ARG A 29 3.53 2.70 6.80
N VAL A 30 3.39 4.02 6.78
CA VAL A 30 2.71 4.77 7.85
C VAL A 30 1.65 5.72 7.34
N ILE A 31 0.72 5.98 8.25
CA ILE A 31 -0.32 7.00 8.14
C ILE A 31 -0.04 8.04 9.21
N VAL A 32 0.00 9.31 8.81
CA VAL A 32 0.17 10.43 9.73
C VAL A 32 -1.09 11.26 9.75
N GLY A 33 -1.56 11.63 10.94
CA GLY A 33 -2.70 12.52 11.02
C GLY A 33 -3.05 12.94 12.44
N SER A 34 -4.23 13.53 12.57
CA SER A 34 -4.79 13.89 13.87
C SER A 34 -6.29 13.63 13.84
N PRO A 35 -6.85 13.02 14.90
CA PRO A 35 -8.28 12.77 15.01
C PRO A 35 -9.13 13.97 14.60
N GLY A 36 -10.13 13.75 13.75
CA GLY A 36 -11.04 14.80 13.27
C GLY A 36 -10.46 15.79 12.25
N SER A 37 -9.15 15.75 11.95
CA SER A 37 -8.51 16.68 10.99
C SER A 37 -8.23 16.05 9.63
N GLY A 38 -7.87 14.77 9.60
CA GLY A 38 -7.55 14.03 8.39
C GLY A 38 -6.29 13.19 8.51
N TRP A 39 -6.04 12.39 7.47
CA TRP A 39 -5.00 11.36 7.42
C TRP A 39 -4.20 11.48 6.13
N ARG A 40 -2.87 11.36 6.23
CA ARG A 40 -1.93 11.35 5.11
C ARG A 40 -1.33 9.97 4.95
N TYR A 41 -1.38 9.47 3.73
CA TYR A 41 -0.91 8.14 3.30
C TYR A 41 0.31 8.27 2.38
N ASP A 42 0.81 7.12 1.91
CA ASP A 42 1.97 7.02 1.01
C ASP A 42 3.23 7.64 1.65
N LEU A 43 3.44 7.27 2.92
CA LEU A 43 4.56 7.68 3.75
C LEU A 43 5.25 6.44 4.31
N ARG A 44 6.54 6.59 4.63
CA ARG A 44 7.31 5.59 5.36
C ARG A 44 7.97 6.18 6.59
N ALA A 45 8.14 5.35 7.60
CA ALA A 45 8.86 5.70 8.81
C ALA A 45 10.34 5.33 8.72
N ASP A 46 11.16 6.08 9.45
CA ASP A 46 12.47 5.65 9.91
C ASP A 46 12.40 5.31 11.41
N ASP A 47 13.51 4.88 11.99
CA ASP A 47 13.57 4.54 13.41
C ASP A 47 13.21 5.73 14.32
N LYS A 48 12.46 5.42 15.39
CA LYS A 48 12.04 6.42 16.36
C LYS A 48 13.23 7.05 17.07
N VAL A 49 13.13 8.36 17.29
CA VAL A 49 14.11 9.17 18.02
C VAL A 49 13.46 9.76 19.26
N PHE A 50 14.23 9.87 20.34
CA PHE A 50 13.75 10.42 21.60
C PHE A 50 14.26 11.84 21.83
N ARG A 51 13.38 12.74 22.26
CA ARG A 51 13.71 14.10 22.71
C ARG A 51 13.19 14.29 24.13
N GLY A 52 14.07 14.08 25.11
CA GLY A 52 13.65 13.89 26.49
C GLY A 52 12.78 12.64 26.60
N ASP A 53 11.60 12.77 27.23
CA ASP A 53 10.66 11.66 27.43
C ASP A 53 9.70 11.45 26.25
N GLN A 54 9.80 12.26 25.19
CA GLN A 54 8.90 12.19 24.03
C GLN A 54 9.55 11.45 22.86
N ALA A 55 8.80 10.50 22.28
CA ALA A 55 9.20 9.77 21.08
C ALA A 55 8.66 10.44 19.82
N PHE A 56 9.53 10.57 18.83
CA PHE A 56 9.21 11.10 17.51
C PHE A 56 9.63 10.10 16.44
N VAL A 57 8.92 10.09 15.32
CA VAL A 57 9.23 9.25 14.16
C VAL A 57 9.59 10.17 12.99
N PRO A 58 10.76 10.01 12.36
CA PRO A 58 11.04 10.64 11.08
C PRO A 58 10.12 10.07 9.99
N ILE A 59 9.43 10.94 9.28
CA ILE A 59 8.46 10.56 8.25
C ILE A 59 8.94 10.98 6.87
N LEU A 60 9.05 10.01 5.96
CA LEU A 60 9.47 10.20 4.58
C LEU A 60 8.29 10.01 3.63
N THR A 61 8.34 10.67 2.46
CA THR A 61 7.53 10.21 1.34
C THR A 61 8.08 8.87 0.84
N GLU A 62 7.25 8.06 0.19
CA GLU A 62 7.71 6.82 -0.45
C GLU A 62 8.88 7.07 -1.41
N ALA A 63 8.82 8.13 -2.22
CA ALA A 63 9.89 8.50 -3.15
C ALA A 63 11.21 8.85 -2.43
N ASP A 64 11.13 9.60 -1.34
CA ASP A 64 12.29 9.95 -0.53
C ASP A 64 12.89 8.74 0.18
N PHE A 65 12.05 7.85 0.71
CA PHE A 65 12.49 6.60 1.34
C PHE A 65 13.24 5.72 0.33
N TYR A 66 12.65 5.45 -0.83
CA TYR A 66 13.31 4.60 -1.83
C TYR A 66 14.58 5.24 -2.39
N ARG A 67 14.65 6.57 -2.49
CA ARG A 67 15.91 7.26 -2.82
C ARG A 67 16.96 7.03 -1.75
N ALA A 68 16.60 7.18 -0.47
CA ALA A 68 17.53 6.97 0.64
C ALA A 68 18.10 5.55 0.64
N GLU A 69 17.25 4.55 0.43
CA GLU A 69 17.64 3.14 0.40
C GLU A 69 18.47 2.79 -0.85
N ASP A 70 18.08 3.26 -2.04
CA ASP A 70 18.81 2.96 -3.28
C ASP A 70 20.20 3.63 -3.35
N GLU A 71 20.33 4.85 -2.83
CA GLU A 71 21.57 5.64 -2.92
C GLU A 71 22.43 5.59 -1.65
N GLY A 72 21.89 5.06 -0.55
CA GLY A 72 22.54 5.11 0.76
C GLY A 72 22.73 6.54 1.28
N VAL A 73 21.78 7.44 1.00
CA VAL A 73 21.85 8.86 1.38
C VAL A 73 20.87 9.19 2.48
N GLU A 74 21.24 10.11 3.36
CA GLU A 74 20.31 10.69 4.33
C GLU A 74 19.38 11.69 3.66
N VAL A 75 18.10 11.60 3.98
CA VAL A 75 17.07 12.53 3.49
C VAL A 75 16.46 13.25 4.68
N PHE A 76 16.20 14.55 4.52
CA PHE A 76 15.51 15.32 5.54
C PHE A 76 14.08 14.80 5.73
N ALA A 77 13.75 14.42 6.96
CA ALA A 77 12.44 13.94 7.34
C ALA A 77 11.86 14.77 8.49
N PRO A 78 10.63 15.29 8.39
CA PRO A 78 9.95 15.87 9.53
C PRO A 78 9.79 14.86 10.66
N LEU A 79 10.03 15.30 11.89
CA LEU A 79 9.77 14.52 13.09
C LEU A 79 8.32 14.69 13.53
N VAL A 80 7.59 13.58 13.59
CA VAL A 80 6.19 13.55 14.01
C VAL A 80 6.09 12.84 15.37
N PRO A 81 5.36 13.39 16.37
CA PRO A 81 5.12 12.69 17.62
C PRO A 81 4.52 11.30 17.37
N ILE A 82 5.03 10.27 18.03
CA ILE A 82 4.66 8.87 17.75
C ILE A 82 3.15 8.61 17.91
N GLU A 83 2.47 9.38 18.76
CA GLU A 83 1.03 9.30 19.01
C GLU A 83 0.18 9.73 17.80
N ARG A 84 0.81 10.37 16.80
CA ARG A 84 0.19 10.80 15.54
C ARG A 84 0.54 9.89 14.36
N VAL A 85 1.27 8.81 14.62
CA VAL A 85 1.76 7.88 13.60
C VAL A 85 1.07 6.53 13.78
N TRP A 86 0.59 5.99 12.66
CA TRP A 86 -0.03 4.68 12.57
C TRP A 86 0.71 3.87 11.52
N ILE A 87 0.90 2.58 11.72
CA ILE A 87 1.47 1.67 10.72
C ILE A 87 0.35 1.02 9.90
N GLU A 88 0.58 0.81 8.61
CA GLU A 88 -0.27 -0.02 7.75
C GLU A 88 0.21 -1.46 7.81
N GLN A 89 -0.46 -2.32 8.57
CA GLN A 89 -0.09 -3.73 8.70
C GLN A 89 -1.18 -4.66 8.14
N PRO A 90 -0.84 -5.86 7.66
CA PRO A 90 -1.85 -6.87 7.32
C PRO A 90 -2.74 -7.18 8.53
N GLY A 91 -4.06 -7.11 8.31
CA GLY A 91 -5.05 -7.50 9.30
C GLY A 91 -5.29 -9.01 9.33
N PHE A 92 -6.54 -9.38 9.61
CA PHE A 92 -6.97 -10.78 9.56
C PHE A 92 -7.62 -11.10 8.22
N PRO A 93 -7.49 -12.34 7.71
CA PRO A 93 -8.20 -12.76 6.52
C PRO A 93 -9.70 -12.61 6.74
N GLU A 94 -10.36 -11.87 5.87
CA GLU A 94 -11.81 -11.77 5.86
C GLU A 94 -12.36 -12.77 4.84
N ASN A 95 -13.32 -13.59 5.27
CA ASN A 95 -13.98 -14.58 4.39
C ASN A 95 -14.98 -13.94 3.39
N LYS A 96 -15.08 -12.61 3.34
CA LYS A 96 -16.02 -11.90 2.47
C LYS A 96 -15.27 -11.29 1.31
N ILE A 97 -15.66 -11.67 0.09
CA ILE A 97 -15.33 -10.89 -1.10
C ILE A 97 -16.25 -9.67 -1.07
N ILE A 98 -15.72 -8.51 -0.73
CA ILE A 98 -16.49 -7.26 -0.69
C ILE A 98 -16.56 -6.72 -2.12
N HIS A 99 -17.47 -7.28 -2.92
CA HIS A 99 -17.83 -6.75 -4.24
C HIS A 99 -18.90 -5.65 -4.18
N ASP A 100 -19.43 -5.36 -2.98
CA ASP A 100 -20.43 -4.33 -2.79
C ASP A 100 -19.80 -3.17 -2.03
N ILE A 101 -19.58 -2.06 -2.73
CA ILE A 101 -19.14 -0.77 -2.15
C ILE A 101 -20.19 -0.26 -1.14
N GLY A 102 -21.40 -0.85 -1.14
CA GLY A 102 -22.46 -0.54 -0.21
C GLY A 102 -23.02 0.87 -0.41
N THR A 103 -23.94 1.24 0.47
CA THR A 103 -24.46 2.60 0.50
C THR A 103 -23.43 3.58 1.07
N VAL A 104 -23.71 4.88 1.04
CA VAL A 104 -22.88 5.88 1.76
C VAL A 104 -22.88 5.61 3.27
N LEU A 105 -24.00 5.09 3.81
CA LEU A 105 -24.13 4.77 5.23
C LEU A 105 -23.19 3.62 5.64
N ASP A 106 -23.03 2.62 4.77
CA ASP A 106 -22.12 1.49 4.99
C ASP A 106 -20.63 1.90 4.97
N ARG A 107 -20.34 3.08 4.39
CA ARG A 107 -18.99 3.64 4.24
C ARG A 107 -18.68 4.73 5.27
N LEU A 108 -19.53 4.94 6.27
CA LEU A 108 -19.23 5.89 7.34
C LEU A 108 -18.04 5.39 8.17
N VAL A 109 -17.12 6.31 8.45
CA VAL A 109 -15.90 6.03 9.21
C VAL A 109 -15.90 6.79 10.52
N ARG A 110 -15.20 6.24 11.50
CA ARG A 110 -14.80 6.95 12.72
C ARG A 110 -13.66 7.91 12.40
N LEU A 111 -13.66 9.08 13.01
CA LEU A 111 -12.63 10.10 12.77
C LEU A 111 -11.49 10.03 13.77
N GLU A 112 -11.59 9.16 14.78
CA GLU A 112 -10.60 8.96 15.84
C GLU A 112 -9.38 8.15 15.38
N THR A 113 -9.56 7.33 14.33
CA THR A 113 -8.52 6.46 13.78
C THR A 113 -8.51 6.57 12.25
N PRO A 114 -7.38 6.28 11.59
CA PRO A 114 -7.40 6.17 10.15
C PRO A 114 -8.38 5.08 9.69
N PRO A 115 -9.07 5.26 8.55
CA PRO A 115 -9.93 4.23 8.00
C PRO A 115 -9.12 3.02 7.52
N ILE A 116 -9.72 1.83 7.64
CA ILE A 116 -9.18 0.57 7.10
C ILE A 116 -9.24 0.63 5.57
N ARG A 117 -8.12 0.32 4.90
CA ARG A 117 -8.06 0.22 3.44
C ARG A 117 -8.35 -1.22 3.02
N ARG A 118 -9.55 -1.42 2.49
CA ARG A 118 -10.02 -2.70 1.99
C ARG A 118 -9.58 -2.86 0.53
N PRO A 119 -8.94 -3.98 0.16
CA PRO A 119 -8.58 -4.24 -1.22
C PRO A 119 -9.81 -4.19 -2.13
N MET A 120 -9.71 -3.48 -3.25
CA MET A 120 -10.76 -3.42 -4.26
C MET A 120 -10.30 -4.15 -5.53
N PRO A 121 -11.13 -4.97 -6.18
CA PRO A 121 -10.76 -5.59 -7.46
C PRO A 121 -10.30 -4.52 -8.46
N ALA A 122 -9.15 -4.72 -9.11
CA ALA A 122 -8.61 -3.74 -10.05
C ALA A 122 -9.58 -3.47 -11.23
N SER A 123 -10.40 -4.46 -11.60
CA SER A 123 -11.45 -4.32 -12.61
C SER A 123 -12.56 -3.33 -12.27
N GLU A 124 -12.73 -2.98 -10.99
CA GLU A 124 -13.76 -2.06 -10.51
C GLU A 124 -13.23 -0.63 -10.30
N VAL A 125 -11.93 -0.41 -10.49
CA VAL A 125 -11.28 0.88 -10.23
C VAL A 125 -10.84 1.54 -11.53
N ALA A 126 -11.28 2.77 -11.76
CA ALA A 126 -10.79 3.59 -12.87
C ALA A 126 -9.49 4.33 -12.49
N GLY A 127 -8.60 4.52 -13.48
CA GLY A 127 -7.33 5.23 -13.30
C GLY A 127 -6.36 4.42 -12.43
N LEU A 128 -5.87 3.31 -13.00
CA LEU A 128 -5.02 2.36 -12.30
C LEU A 128 -3.55 2.75 -12.34
N ASN A 129 -3.09 3.52 -13.34
CA ASN A 129 -1.69 3.87 -13.46
C ASN A 129 -1.14 4.53 -12.17
N GLY A 130 -0.02 4.00 -11.68
CA GLY A 130 0.64 4.43 -10.43
C GLY A 130 -0.04 3.98 -9.13
N ARG A 131 -1.21 3.34 -9.16
CA ARG A 131 -1.87 2.80 -7.97
C ARG A 131 -1.06 1.64 -7.38
N ARG A 132 -1.12 1.51 -6.05
CA ARG A 132 -0.61 0.34 -5.33
C ARG A 132 -1.49 -0.87 -5.61
N LEU A 133 -0.85 -2.00 -5.82
CA LEU A 133 -1.52 -3.26 -6.11
C LEU A 133 -1.04 -4.38 -5.20
N ALA A 134 -1.96 -5.28 -4.91
CA ALA A 134 -1.70 -6.64 -4.45
C ALA A 134 -2.15 -7.63 -5.54
N GLN A 135 -1.39 -8.69 -5.74
CA GLN A 135 -1.70 -9.79 -6.64
C GLN A 135 -2.07 -11.03 -5.82
N SER A 136 -3.23 -11.61 -6.08
CA SER A 136 -3.60 -12.91 -5.53
C SER A 136 -2.79 -14.01 -6.24
N ILE A 137 -2.16 -14.89 -5.47
CA ILE A 137 -1.36 -16.03 -5.96
C ILE A 137 -1.80 -17.31 -5.23
N PRO A 138 -1.48 -18.53 -5.74
CA PRO A 138 -1.95 -19.79 -5.15
C PRO A 138 -1.79 -19.91 -3.63
N ASP A 139 -0.63 -19.50 -3.11
CA ASP A 139 -0.27 -19.67 -1.70
C ASP A 139 -0.40 -18.38 -0.86
N GLY A 140 -1.08 -17.35 -1.37
CA GLY A 140 -1.29 -16.10 -0.64
C GLY A 140 -1.42 -14.87 -1.53
N GLU A 141 -0.64 -13.84 -1.22
CA GLU A 141 -0.67 -12.56 -1.91
C GLU A 141 0.74 -12.02 -2.09
N ARG A 142 0.97 -11.34 -3.22
CA ARG A 142 2.18 -10.57 -3.49
C ARG A 142 1.83 -9.09 -3.44
N ARG A 143 2.47 -8.36 -2.53
CA ARG A 143 2.32 -6.90 -2.34
C ARG A 143 3.56 -6.16 -2.83
N GLY A 144 3.52 -4.83 -2.72
CA GLY A 144 4.61 -3.96 -3.13
C GLY A 144 4.66 -3.75 -4.64
N LEU A 145 3.51 -3.88 -5.31
CA LEU A 145 3.39 -3.66 -6.74
C LEU A 145 2.78 -2.29 -7.04
N ARG A 146 3.14 -1.73 -8.19
CA ARG A 146 2.53 -0.56 -8.80
C ARG A 146 2.00 -0.89 -10.18
N ALA A 147 0.83 -0.36 -10.52
CA ALA A 147 0.31 -0.44 -11.89
C ALA A 147 1.14 0.46 -12.82
N ALA A 148 1.81 -0.15 -13.80
CA ALA A 148 2.60 0.54 -14.81
C ALA A 148 1.79 0.90 -16.07
N SER A 149 0.56 0.39 -16.20
CA SER A 149 -0.36 0.70 -17.29
C SER A 149 -1.81 0.80 -16.80
N GLU A 150 -2.67 1.33 -17.67
CA GLU A 150 -4.11 1.06 -17.60
C GLU A 150 -4.44 -0.37 -18.10
N PRO A 151 -5.66 -0.88 -17.88
CA PRO A 151 -6.09 -2.17 -18.45
C PRO A 151 -6.00 -2.17 -19.97
N TYR A 152 -5.55 -3.30 -20.54
CA TYR A 152 -5.54 -3.54 -21.98
C TYR A 152 -5.91 -4.98 -22.29
N GLU A 153 -6.47 -5.20 -23.48
CA GLU A 153 -6.76 -6.55 -23.98
C GLU A 153 -5.51 -7.17 -24.61
N ASP A 154 -5.23 -8.43 -24.28
CA ASP A 154 -4.24 -9.26 -24.95
C ASP A 154 -4.83 -10.66 -25.19
N ARG A 155 -5.12 -10.98 -26.45
CA ARG A 155 -5.66 -12.30 -26.88
C ARG A 155 -6.95 -12.72 -26.17
N GLY A 156 -7.82 -11.76 -25.88
CA GLY A 156 -9.11 -11.98 -25.20
C GLY A 156 -9.05 -11.88 -23.68
N ASP A 157 -7.86 -11.75 -23.09
CA ASP A 157 -7.69 -11.55 -21.65
C ASP A 157 -7.47 -10.06 -21.34
N ILE A 158 -8.11 -9.57 -20.27
CA ILE A 158 -7.88 -8.20 -19.78
C ILE A 158 -6.69 -8.23 -18.81
N CYS A 159 -5.63 -7.50 -19.15
CA CYS A 159 -4.36 -7.51 -18.46
C CYS A 159 -3.93 -6.10 -18.02
N LEU A 160 -3.01 -6.06 -17.05
CA LEU A 160 -2.25 -4.88 -16.68
C LEU A 160 -0.75 -5.16 -16.78
N ARG A 161 0.05 -4.11 -16.99
CA ARG A 161 1.47 -4.12 -16.68
C ARG A 161 1.67 -3.70 -15.23
N VAL A 162 2.40 -4.50 -14.46
CA VAL A 162 2.76 -4.19 -13.07
C VAL A 162 4.27 -4.17 -12.91
N CYS A 163 4.78 -3.41 -11.95
CA CYS A 163 6.19 -3.43 -11.56
C CYS A 163 6.34 -3.36 -10.04
N GLU A 164 7.54 -3.67 -9.55
CA GLU A 164 7.89 -3.46 -8.14
C GLU A 164 7.80 -1.98 -7.77
N GLU A 165 7.36 -1.68 -6.55
CA GLU A 165 7.19 -0.32 -6.05
C GLU A 165 8.53 0.44 -5.98
N ALA A 166 9.59 -0.22 -5.52
CA ALA A 166 10.93 0.37 -5.53
C ALA A 166 11.36 0.80 -6.95
N ALA A 167 11.09 -0.06 -7.94
CA ALA A 167 11.42 0.23 -9.33
C ALA A 167 10.56 1.38 -9.91
N TRP A 168 9.29 1.48 -9.48
CA TRP A 168 8.41 2.59 -9.83
C TRP A 168 8.98 3.95 -9.37
N TYR A 169 9.41 4.04 -8.11
CA TYR A 169 9.99 5.28 -7.60
C TYR A 169 11.38 5.56 -8.16
N ARG A 170 12.20 4.52 -8.37
CA ARG A 170 13.49 4.67 -9.06
C ARG A 170 13.31 5.28 -10.44
N TRP A 171 12.34 4.80 -11.23
CA TRP A 171 12.06 5.32 -12.57
C TRP A 171 11.80 6.83 -12.57
N SER A 172 11.01 7.32 -11.61
CA SER A 172 10.68 8.76 -11.51
C SER A 172 11.92 9.66 -11.38
N ARG A 173 13.04 9.10 -10.90
CA ARG A 173 14.25 9.85 -10.56
C ARG A 173 15.42 9.56 -11.49
N THR A 174 15.57 8.33 -11.98
CA THR A 174 16.66 7.95 -12.90
C THR A 174 16.25 8.08 -14.37
N GLY A 175 14.95 8.11 -14.66
CA GLY A 175 14.44 8.05 -16.04
C GLY A 175 14.48 6.65 -16.66
N GLU A 176 15.05 5.66 -15.98
CA GLU A 176 15.11 4.27 -16.45
C GLU A 176 13.77 3.58 -16.20
N THR A 177 13.11 3.13 -17.27
CA THR A 177 11.80 2.46 -17.18
C THR A 177 11.90 1.17 -16.35
N PRO A 178 10.94 0.89 -15.46
CA PRO A 178 10.99 -0.29 -14.63
C PRO A 178 10.72 -1.54 -15.47
N ARG A 179 11.28 -2.67 -15.05
CA ARG A 179 10.86 -3.95 -15.61
C ARG A 179 9.41 -4.22 -15.24
N THR A 180 8.58 -4.49 -16.24
CA THR A 180 7.16 -4.78 -16.03
C THR A 180 6.81 -6.23 -16.32
N GLU A 181 5.87 -6.77 -15.56
CA GLU A 181 5.23 -8.07 -15.76
C GLU A 181 3.81 -7.87 -16.30
N LYS A 182 3.32 -8.79 -17.14
CA LYS A 182 1.91 -8.83 -17.56
C LYS A 182 1.14 -9.72 -16.57
N VAL A 183 0.09 -9.18 -15.98
CA VAL A 183 -0.78 -9.92 -15.04
C VAL A 183 -2.23 -9.71 -15.45
N GLU A 184 -3.03 -10.78 -15.41
CA GLU A 184 -4.47 -10.71 -15.68
C GLU A 184 -5.18 -9.89 -14.60
N ILE A 185 -6.09 -9.00 -15.00
CA ILE A 185 -6.72 -8.02 -14.11
C ILE A 185 -7.50 -8.67 -12.97
N HIS A 186 -8.06 -9.85 -13.20
CA HIS A 186 -8.88 -10.56 -12.24
C HIS A 186 -8.06 -11.11 -11.04
N LEU A 187 -6.73 -11.09 -11.13
CA LEU A 187 -5.80 -11.44 -10.05
C LEU A 187 -5.31 -10.22 -9.26
N LEU A 188 -5.66 -9.01 -9.69
CA LEU A 188 -5.13 -7.76 -9.14
C LEU A 188 -6.15 -7.01 -8.30
N TRP A 189 -5.66 -6.41 -7.23
CA TRP A 189 -6.45 -5.64 -6.26
C TRP A 189 -5.73 -4.34 -5.93
N VAL A 190 -6.47 -3.23 -5.90
CA VAL A 190 -5.98 -1.93 -5.45
C VAL A 190 -5.96 -1.89 -3.92
N GLU A 191 -4.82 -1.47 -3.36
CA GLU A 191 -4.64 -1.23 -1.92
C GLU A 191 -5.11 0.18 -1.52
#